data_AF-A0A2E5FCA4-F1
#
_entry.id   AF-A0A2E5FCA4-F1
#
_cell.length_a   1.000
_cell.length_b   1.000
_cell.length_c   1.000
_cell.angle_alpha   90.00
_cell.angle_beta   90.00
_cell.angle_gamma   90.00
#
_symmetry.space_group_name_H-M   'P 1'
#
loop_
_entity.id
_entity.type
_entity.pdbx_description
1 polymer ?
#
loop_
_entity_poly.entity_id
_entity_poly.type
_entity_poly.pdbx_seq_one_letter_code
_entity_poly.pdbx_strand_id
1 'polypeptide(L)'
;MPAIGLGQAVTFCAKIRTKAAISPKPLWQALYKHHNQQRRVIMKNTFKLVLVALAFSSGIVHAGDKWEKSNKHSFCQKFQSGWEADGRKLFSSIAGHGTWEFEANVTILEDGSVHPGAGIPRQNVSWHIGKAGVHLKDGMTYSYGGKEKDSKKHYVFCPDNPAEYHWVAGSNGSYPAKAVNGWHSSENQKVCRANWGGGKHPGKLIPSSGACFIGYGGGEKAVKSYEVLVRK
;
A
#
# COMPACT_ATOMS: atom_id res chain seq x y z
N MET A 1 46.93 47.06 -9.23
CA MET A 1 45.69 46.49 -9.81
C MET A 1 45.40 45.18 -9.08
N PRO A 2 44.38 45.09 -8.20
CA PRO A 2 44.08 43.82 -7.56
C PRO A 2 43.28 42.94 -8.53
N ALA A 3 43.63 41.66 -8.56
CA ALA A 3 42.97 40.63 -9.33
C ALA A 3 41.53 40.42 -8.83
N ILE A 4 40.59 40.40 -9.77
CA ILE A 4 39.18 40.08 -9.54
C ILE A 4 39.10 38.62 -9.13
N GLY A 5 38.54 38.38 -7.94
CA GLY A 5 38.37 37.04 -7.38
C GLY A 5 37.50 36.15 -8.25
N LEU A 6 37.92 34.90 -8.39
CA LEU A 6 37.10 33.79 -8.87
C LEU A 6 35.91 33.63 -7.93
N GLY A 7 34.75 34.18 -8.31
CA GLY A 7 33.48 33.88 -7.65
C GLY A 7 33.18 32.39 -7.83
N GLN A 8 33.30 31.62 -6.75
CA GLN A 8 32.79 30.26 -6.72
C GLN A 8 31.26 30.34 -6.81
N ALA A 9 30.68 29.80 -7.89
CA ALA A 9 29.24 29.69 -8.04
C ALA A 9 28.66 28.86 -6.87
N VAL A 10 27.95 29.53 -5.95
CA VAL A 10 27.29 28.84 -4.84
C VAL A 10 25.94 28.32 -5.36
N THR A 11 25.90 27.05 -5.74
CA THR A 11 24.66 26.40 -6.19
C THR A 11 23.74 26.16 -4.99
N PHE A 12 22.68 26.95 -4.85
CA PHE A 12 21.57 26.61 -3.95
C PHE A 12 20.60 25.69 -4.68
N CYS A 13 20.58 24.41 -4.26
CA CYS A 13 19.65 23.41 -4.78
C CYS A 13 18.39 23.40 -3.91
N ALA A 14 17.30 23.97 -4.41
CA ALA A 14 15.99 23.91 -3.75
C ALA A 14 15.18 22.72 -4.29
N LYS A 15 14.63 21.90 -3.38
CA LYS A 15 13.77 20.75 -3.73
C LYS A 15 12.31 21.17 -3.72
N ILE A 16 11.66 21.12 -4.88
CA ILE A 16 10.21 21.33 -4.97
C ILE A 16 9.54 19.96 -5.14
N ARG A 17 8.58 19.65 -4.25
CA ARG A 17 7.80 18.41 -4.28
C ARG A 17 6.37 18.72 -4.71
N THR A 18 5.91 18.09 -5.79
CA THR A 18 4.51 18.19 -6.23
C THR A 18 3.91 16.79 -6.37
N LYS A 19 2.69 16.60 -5.82
CA LYS A 19 1.91 15.36 -5.94
C LYS A 19 0.99 15.48 -7.15
N ALA A 20 1.12 14.58 -8.12
CA ALA A 20 0.22 14.53 -9.29
C ALA A 20 -0.55 13.20 -9.30
N ALA A 21 -1.87 13.27 -9.50
CA ALA A 21 -2.75 12.10 -9.47
C ALA A 21 -2.81 11.30 -10.79
N ILE A 22 -2.17 11.78 -11.87
CA ILE A 22 -2.29 11.22 -13.22
C ILE A 22 -0.90 11.07 -13.86
N SER A 23 -0.60 9.86 -14.36
CA SER A 23 0.59 9.57 -15.17
C SER A 23 0.49 10.23 -16.55
N PRO A 24 1.53 10.95 -17.03
CA PRO A 24 1.58 11.42 -18.41
C PRO A 24 1.85 10.23 -19.35
N LYS A 25 0.77 9.64 -19.90
CA LYS A 25 0.81 8.37 -20.63
C LYS A 25 1.47 8.34 -22.03
N PRO A 26 1.59 9.42 -22.84
CA PRO A 26 2.10 9.24 -24.21
C PRO A 26 3.64 9.29 -24.33
N LEU A 27 4.32 10.24 -23.67
CA LEU A 27 5.79 10.41 -23.77
C LEU A 27 6.59 9.29 -23.08
N TRP A 28 6.00 8.66 -22.06
CA TRP A 28 6.67 7.63 -21.25
C TRP A 28 6.76 6.26 -21.94
N GLN A 29 5.79 5.90 -22.78
CA GLN A 29 5.81 4.62 -23.50
C GLN A 29 6.96 4.56 -24.51
N ALA A 30 7.33 5.72 -25.09
CA ALA A 30 8.44 5.85 -26.02
C ALA A 30 9.80 5.73 -25.31
N LEU A 31 9.99 6.44 -24.19
CA LEU A 31 11.24 6.43 -23.43
C LEU A 31 11.51 5.10 -22.70
N TYR A 32 10.46 4.43 -22.18
CA TYR A 32 10.58 3.12 -21.54
C TYR A 32 10.97 2.00 -22.51
N LYS A 33 10.46 2.05 -23.76
CA LYS A 33 10.87 1.11 -24.82
C LYS A 33 12.35 1.30 -25.19
N HIS A 34 12.79 2.54 -25.34
CA HIS A 34 14.18 2.86 -25.68
C HIS A 34 15.18 2.40 -24.59
N HIS A 35 14.87 2.64 -23.32
CA HIS A 35 15.74 2.26 -22.19
C HIS A 35 15.84 0.72 -21.98
N ASN A 36 14.76 -0.03 -22.23
CA ASN A 36 14.78 -1.50 -22.11
C ASN A 36 15.41 -2.21 -23.31
N GLN A 37 15.41 -1.58 -24.49
CA GLN A 37 16.10 -2.11 -25.68
C GLN A 37 17.63 -2.12 -25.48
N GLN A 38 18.17 -1.16 -24.71
CA GLN A 38 19.59 -1.09 -24.34
C GLN A 38 20.00 -2.11 -23.25
N ARG A 39 19.07 -2.53 -22.36
CA ARG A 39 19.37 -3.53 -21.31
C ARG A 39 19.35 -4.99 -21.79
N ARG A 40 18.72 -5.30 -22.93
CA ARG A 40 18.67 -6.67 -23.48
C ARG A 40 19.97 -7.14 -24.14
N VAL A 41 20.93 -6.23 -24.35
CA VAL A 41 22.23 -6.55 -24.95
C VAL A 41 23.28 -6.92 -23.89
N ILE A 42 23.07 -6.59 -22.61
CA ILE A 42 24.07 -6.79 -21.53
C ILE A 42 23.72 -7.96 -20.58
N MET A 43 22.51 -8.53 -20.62
CA MET A 43 22.14 -9.73 -19.82
C MET A 43 21.88 -10.96 -20.68
N LYS A 44 22.88 -11.43 -21.44
CA LYS A 44 22.81 -12.74 -22.13
C LYS A 44 23.97 -13.69 -21.86
N ASN A 45 24.91 -13.37 -20.99
CA ASN A 45 25.98 -14.30 -20.61
C ASN A 45 26.28 -14.21 -19.11
N THR A 46 25.57 -15.04 -18.32
CA THR A 46 25.99 -15.67 -17.06
C THR A 46 24.72 -16.02 -16.27
N PHE A 47 24.19 -17.23 -16.41
CA PHE A 47 23.45 -17.94 -15.36
C PHE A 47 23.11 -19.35 -15.88
N LYS A 48 24.13 -20.22 -15.85
CA LYS A 48 23.97 -21.67 -15.82
C LYS A 48 24.81 -22.17 -14.64
N LEU A 49 24.18 -23.03 -13.83
CA LEU A 49 24.68 -23.85 -12.72
C LEU A 49 24.83 -23.24 -11.31
N VAL A 50 24.59 -24.12 -10.32
CA VAL A 50 24.83 -24.09 -8.85
C VAL A 50 23.60 -23.61 -8.02
N LEU A 51 23.00 -24.35 -7.06
CA LEU A 51 23.19 -25.68 -6.47
C LEU A 51 21.90 -26.09 -5.71
N VAL A 52 21.77 -27.40 -5.46
CA VAL A 52 20.79 -28.09 -4.63
C VAL A 52 21.14 -28.04 -3.12
N ALA A 53 20.07 -28.07 -2.29
CA ALA A 53 19.95 -28.46 -0.87
C ALA A 53 20.56 -27.57 0.25
N LEU A 54 19.71 -27.33 1.28
CA LEU A 54 19.91 -27.24 2.74
C LEU A 54 18.61 -26.61 3.31
N ALA A 55 17.91 -27.04 4.35
CA ALA A 55 17.97 -28.17 5.27
C ALA A 55 16.60 -28.23 5.98
N PHE A 56 16.21 -29.40 6.50
CA PHE A 56 15.16 -29.51 7.52
C PHE A 56 15.62 -28.75 8.77
N SER A 57 14.83 -27.78 9.20
CA SER A 57 14.79 -27.39 10.61
C SER A 57 13.33 -27.41 11.04
N SER A 58 12.99 -28.36 11.90
CA SER A 58 11.80 -28.37 12.74
C SER A 58 11.84 -27.12 13.64
N GLY A 59 11.50 -25.97 13.07
CA GLY A 59 11.26 -24.74 13.80
C GLY A 59 9.76 -24.59 13.91
N ILE A 60 9.25 -24.43 15.13
CA ILE A 60 7.90 -23.94 15.38
C ILE A 60 7.69 -22.73 14.46
N VAL A 61 6.90 -22.89 13.40
CA VAL A 61 6.43 -21.76 12.59
C VAL A 61 5.59 -20.96 13.54
N HIS A 62 6.17 -19.88 14.07
CA HIS A 62 5.46 -18.96 14.92
C HIS A 62 4.27 -18.46 14.11
N ALA A 63 3.05 -18.74 14.59
CA ALA A 63 1.80 -18.34 13.98
C ALA A 63 1.71 -16.81 13.86
N GLY A 64 2.31 -16.25 12.82
CA GLY A 64 2.34 -14.82 12.57
C GLY A 64 1.07 -14.34 11.87
N ASP A 65 0.93 -13.02 11.81
CA ASP A 65 -0.08 -12.35 10.99
C ASP A 65 0.23 -12.61 9.49
N LYS A 66 -0.28 -13.72 8.95
CA LYS A 66 0.05 -14.19 7.60
C LYS A 66 -0.84 -13.53 6.56
N TRP A 67 -0.20 -12.84 5.60
CA TRP A 67 -0.85 -12.22 4.44
C TRP A 67 -0.46 -12.98 3.18
N GLU A 68 -1.43 -13.62 2.53
CA GLU A 68 -1.20 -14.45 1.35
C GLU A 68 -1.55 -13.68 0.07
N LYS A 69 -0.70 -13.80 -0.95
CA LYS A 69 -0.90 -13.16 -2.24
C LYS A 69 -2.14 -13.74 -2.94
N SER A 70 -3.02 -12.87 -3.42
CA SER A 70 -4.19 -13.27 -4.19
C SER A 70 -4.00 -13.08 -5.69
N ASN A 71 -4.90 -13.71 -6.46
CA ASN A 71 -5.12 -13.42 -7.86
C ASN A 71 -6.60 -13.07 -8.09
N LYS A 72 -6.94 -11.78 -7.98
CA LYS A 72 -8.30 -11.25 -8.18
C LYS A 72 -9.34 -12.00 -7.34
N HIS A 73 -10.08 -12.96 -7.90
CA HIS A 73 -11.11 -13.73 -7.18
C HIS A 73 -10.60 -15.05 -6.57
N SER A 74 -9.33 -15.42 -6.82
CA SER A 74 -8.71 -16.61 -6.23
C SER A 74 -7.81 -16.19 -5.07
N PHE A 75 -8.24 -16.52 -3.85
CA PHE A 75 -7.54 -16.19 -2.61
C PHE A 75 -7.97 -17.11 -1.46
N CYS A 76 -7.17 -17.13 -0.39
CA CYS A 76 -7.48 -17.87 0.82
C CYS A 76 -8.76 -17.36 1.50
N GLN A 77 -9.67 -18.28 1.82
CA GLN A 77 -10.95 -17.98 2.48
C GLN A 77 -11.05 -18.57 3.90
N LYS A 78 -9.91 -18.83 4.56
CA LYS A 78 -9.85 -19.49 5.87
C LYS A 78 -10.36 -18.63 7.04
N PHE A 79 -10.26 -17.30 6.93
CA PHE A 79 -10.61 -16.38 8.02
C PHE A 79 -11.65 -15.35 7.57
N GLN A 80 -12.93 -15.72 7.66
CA GLN A 80 -14.02 -14.79 7.35
C GLN A 80 -13.98 -13.62 8.33
N SER A 81 -13.87 -12.41 7.78
CA SER A 81 -13.78 -11.18 8.57
C SER A 81 -15.10 -10.43 8.65
N GLY A 82 -16.02 -10.69 7.70
CA GLY A 82 -17.29 -10.00 7.62
C GLY A 82 -18.25 -10.61 6.61
N TRP A 83 -19.31 -9.87 6.29
CA TRP A 83 -20.33 -10.24 5.31
C TRP A 83 -21.01 -9.00 4.73
N GLU A 84 -21.45 -9.10 3.48
CA GLU A 84 -22.37 -8.16 2.86
C GLU A 84 -23.81 -8.40 3.36
N ALA A 85 -24.73 -7.46 3.10
CA ALA A 85 -26.13 -7.54 3.56
C ALA A 85 -26.87 -8.81 3.09
N ASP A 86 -26.49 -9.34 1.93
CA ASP A 86 -27.03 -10.57 1.34
C ASP A 86 -26.31 -11.85 1.82
N GLY A 87 -25.46 -11.74 2.84
CA GLY A 87 -24.75 -12.85 3.45
C GLY A 87 -23.47 -13.28 2.72
N ARG A 88 -23.12 -12.65 1.59
CA ARG A 88 -21.86 -12.97 0.89
C ARG A 88 -20.66 -12.65 1.79
N LYS A 89 -19.72 -13.60 1.87
CA LYS A 89 -18.57 -13.52 2.78
C LYS A 89 -17.57 -12.45 2.34
N LEU A 90 -16.99 -11.79 3.34
CA LEU A 90 -15.90 -10.82 3.19
C LEU A 90 -14.68 -11.23 4.01
N PHE A 91 -13.50 -10.90 3.49
CA PHE A 91 -12.20 -11.25 4.06
C PHE A 91 -11.33 -10.01 4.20
N SER A 92 -10.58 -9.89 5.30
CA SER A 92 -9.63 -8.78 5.47
C SER A 92 -8.52 -8.90 4.44
N SER A 93 -8.21 -7.82 3.77
CA SER A 93 -7.20 -7.80 2.71
C SER A 93 -6.49 -6.46 2.64
N ILE A 94 -5.34 -6.42 1.99
CA ILE A 94 -4.52 -5.22 1.85
C ILE A 94 -4.04 -5.04 0.42
N ALA A 95 -4.04 -3.81 -0.07
CA ALA A 95 -3.57 -3.45 -1.40
C ALA A 95 -2.70 -2.19 -1.36
N GLY A 96 -1.70 -2.14 -2.25
CA GLY A 96 -0.86 -0.97 -2.45
C GLY A 96 -1.47 -0.01 -3.47
N HIS A 97 -1.56 1.26 -3.10
CA HIS A 97 -1.95 2.36 -3.98
C HIS A 97 -0.70 3.19 -4.30
N GLY A 98 -0.23 3.08 -5.54
CA GLY A 98 0.91 3.86 -6.02
C GLY A 98 0.50 5.29 -6.37
N THR A 99 1.17 6.27 -5.76
CA THR A 99 1.17 7.66 -6.18
C THR A 99 2.51 7.98 -6.84
N TRP A 100 2.47 8.84 -7.85
CA TRP A 100 3.67 9.31 -8.52
C TRP A 100 4.01 10.70 -7.97
N GLU A 101 5.22 10.84 -7.49
CA GLU A 101 5.81 12.12 -7.11
C GLU A 101 6.92 12.47 -8.10
N PHE A 102 6.99 13.74 -8.46
CA PHE A 102 8.09 14.28 -9.23
C PHE A 102 8.93 15.14 -8.29
N GLU A 103 10.19 14.74 -8.07
CA GLU A 103 11.16 15.59 -7.39
C GLU A 103 11.92 16.36 -8.47
N ALA A 104 11.62 17.64 -8.63
CA ALA A 104 12.34 18.53 -9.53
C ALA A 104 13.43 19.26 -8.74
N ASN A 105 14.66 19.20 -9.25
CA ASN A 105 15.73 20.08 -8.78
C ASN A 105 15.57 21.42 -9.48
N VAL A 106 15.74 22.51 -8.77
CA VAL A 106 15.76 23.86 -9.34
C VAL A 106 17.09 24.50 -9.02
N THR A 107 17.75 25.02 -10.05
CA THR A 107 18.93 25.85 -9.92
C THR A 107 18.50 27.31 -9.98
N ILE A 108 18.82 28.08 -8.96
CA ILE A 108 18.65 29.53 -8.96
C ILE A 108 20.03 30.14 -9.24
N LEU A 109 20.13 30.94 -10.31
CA LEU A 109 21.36 31.65 -10.63
C LEU A 109 21.44 32.98 -9.86
N GLU A 110 22.63 33.57 -9.79
CA GLU A 110 22.88 34.82 -9.06
C GLU A 110 22.09 36.01 -9.60
N ASP A 111 21.69 35.98 -10.87
CA ASP A 111 20.82 36.97 -11.52
C ASP A 111 19.32 36.80 -11.16
N GLY A 112 19.00 35.83 -10.29
CA GLY A 112 17.64 35.50 -9.87
C GLY A 112 16.86 34.64 -10.87
N SER A 113 17.48 34.24 -11.99
CA SER A 113 16.83 33.35 -12.95
C SER A 113 16.71 31.92 -12.39
N VAL A 114 15.61 31.27 -12.75
CA VAL A 114 15.23 29.95 -12.23
C VAL A 114 15.30 28.93 -13.35
N HIS A 115 16.20 27.98 -13.22
CA HIS A 115 16.40 26.90 -14.19
C HIS A 115 15.85 25.57 -13.66
N PRO A 116 14.79 25.02 -14.26
CA PRO A 116 14.28 23.70 -13.87
C PRO A 116 15.24 22.60 -14.34
N GLY A 117 15.65 21.75 -13.41
CA GLY A 117 16.37 20.51 -13.70
C GLY A 117 15.42 19.35 -14.04
N ALA A 118 15.96 18.29 -14.66
CA ALA A 118 15.20 17.09 -14.94
C ALA A 118 14.68 16.44 -13.64
N GLY A 119 13.36 16.25 -13.54
CA GLY A 119 12.74 15.65 -12.37
C GLY A 119 12.95 14.14 -12.29
N ILE A 120 13.15 13.61 -11.08
CA ILE A 120 13.24 12.16 -10.84
C ILE A 120 11.85 11.66 -10.41
N PRO A 121 11.22 10.75 -11.17
CA PRO A 121 9.96 10.15 -10.76
C PRO A 121 10.18 9.19 -9.59
N ARG A 122 9.44 9.38 -8.50
CA ARG A 122 9.38 8.45 -7.36
C ARG A 122 7.98 7.88 -7.26
N GLN A 123 7.90 6.56 -7.12
CA GLN A 123 6.64 5.91 -6.75
C GLN A 123 6.58 5.79 -5.23
N ASN A 124 5.59 6.44 -4.63
CA ASN A 124 5.24 6.23 -3.24
C ASN A 124 4.03 5.30 -3.19
N VAL A 125 4.20 4.12 -2.59
CA VAL A 125 3.12 3.16 -2.41
C VAL A 125 2.57 3.31 -1.01
N SER A 126 1.30 3.68 -0.89
CA SER A 126 0.56 3.63 0.37
C SER A 126 -0.22 2.32 0.46
N TRP A 127 -0.11 1.61 1.58
CA TRP A 127 -0.83 0.37 1.82
C TRP A 127 -2.14 0.63 2.55
N HIS A 128 -3.24 0.02 2.07
CA HIS A 128 -4.58 0.21 2.61
C HIS A 128 -5.28 -1.13 2.85
N ILE A 129 -5.78 -1.30 4.07
CA ILE A 129 -6.62 -2.44 4.47
C ILE A 129 -8.04 -2.21 3.94
N GLY A 130 -8.70 -3.30 3.54
CA GLY A 130 -10.06 -3.31 3.02
C GLY A 130 -10.66 -4.71 3.06
N LYS A 131 -11.56 -4.97 2.11
CA LYS A 131 -12.37 -6.19 2.03
C LYS A 131 -12.18 -6.91 0.70
N ALA A 132 -11.92 -8.21 0.77
CA ALA A 132 -11.89 -9.11 -0.37
C ALA A 132 -13.16 -9.95 -0.40
N GLY A 133 -13.62 -10.26 -1.61
CA GLY A 133 -14.83 -11.03 -1.84
C GLY A 133 -14.84 -11.52 -3.28
N VAL A 134 -15.20 -12.79 -3.49
CA VAL A 134 -15.26 -13.39 -4.83
C VAL A 134 -16.25 -12.65 -5.74
N HIS A 135 -17.22 -11.96 -5.15
CA HIS A 135 -18.25 -11.17 -5.82
C HIS A 135 -17.86 -9.71 -6.06
N LEU A 136 -16.72 -9.24 -5.53
CA LEU A 136 -16.25 -7.87 -5.74
C LEU A 136 -15.58 -7.74 -7.10
N LYS A 137 -15.81 -6.64 -7.82
CA LYS A 137 -15.42 -6.43 -9.23
C LYS A 137 -13.99 -6.84 -9.55
N ASP A 138 -13.02 -6.36 -8.75
CA ASP A 138 -11.60 -6.70 -8.88
C ASP A 138 -11.10 -7.64 -7.77
N GLY A 139 -12.03 -8.28 -7.04
CA GLY A 139 -11.76 -9.22 -5.96
C GLY A 139 -11.50 -8.57 -4.59
N MET A 140 -11.16 -7.28 -4.57
CA MET A 140 -10.86 -6.51 -3.36
C MET A 140 -11.25 -5.04 -3.52
N THR A 141 -11.83 -4.46 -2.48
CA THR A 141 -12.03 -3.01 -2.32
C THR A 141 -11.39 -2.47 -1.03
N TYR A 142 -10.80 -1.28 -1.10
CA TYR A 142 -10.24 -0.58 0.07
C TYR A 142 -10.69 0.88 0.11
N SER A 143 -10.71 1.45 1.31
CA SER A 143 -11.06 2.83 1.54
C SER A 143 -9.82 3.73 1.40
N TYR A 144 -9.90 4.83 0.66
CA TYR A 144 -8.85 5.85 0.60
C TYR A 144 -9.36 7.17 0.00
N GLY A 145 -9.16 8.27 0.74
CA GLY A 145 -9.46 9.63 0.27
C GLY A 145 -10.95 9.85 0.04
N GLY A 146 -11.80 9.36 0.95
CA GLY A 146 -13.25 9.49 0.85
C GLY A 146 -13.93 8.51 -0.11
N LYS A 147 -13.17 7.66 -0.81
CA LYS A 147 -13.69 6.72 -1.82
C LYS A 147 -13.41 5.28 -1.47
N GLU A 148 -14.26 4.38 -1.97
CA GLU A 148 -13.99 2.96 -2.07
C GLU A 148 -13.33 2.66 -3.42
N LYS A 149 -12.17 2.01 -3.40
CA LYS A 149 -11.34 1.75 -4.57
C LYS A 149 -11.14 0.25 -4.77
N ASP A 150 -11.20 -0.18 -6.02
CA ASP A 150 -10.97 -1.55 -6.45
C ASP A 150 -9.45 -1.87 -6.60
N SER A 151 -9.03 -3.11 -6.33
CA SER A 151 -7.71 -3.60 -6.72
C SER A 151 -7.66 -5.09 -7.06
N LYS A 152 -7.09 -5.42 -8.22
CA LYS A 152 -6.82 -6.81 -8.63
C LYS A 152 -5.64 -7.44 -7.88
N LYS A 153 -4.67 -6.63 -7.47
CA LYS A 153 -3.47 -7.05 -6.76
C LYS A 153 -3.64 -6.74 -5.28
N HIS A 154 -3.79 -7.77 -4.47
CA HIS A 154 -3.95 -7.64 -3.04
C HIS A 154 -3.39 -8.86 -2.33
N TYR A 155 -3.39 -8.80 -1.00
CA TYR A 155 -3.08 -9.92 -0.12
C TYR A 155 -4.24 -10.09 0.84
N VAL A 156 -4.60 -11.33 1.13
CA VAL A 156 -5.69 -11.66 2.05
C VAL A 156 -5.09 -12.16 3.36
N PHE A 157 -5.64 -11.69 4.48
CA PHE A 157 -5.27 -12.19 5.79
C PHE A 157 -5.70 -13.66 5.90
N CYS A 158 -4.73 -14.53 6.03
CA CYS A 158 -4.91 -15.99 6.00
C CYS A 158 -4.00 -16.63 7.05
N PRO A 159 -4.34 -16.50 8.35
CA PRO A 159 -3.54 -17.10 9.41
C PRO A 159 -3.57 -18.63 9.28
N ASP A 160 -2.44 -19.27 9.60
CA ASP A 160 -2.37 -20.74 9.61
C ASP A 160 -3.30 -21.33 10.67
N ASN A 161 -3.46 -20.64 11.81
CA ASN A 161 -4.39 -20.99 12.88
C ASN A 161 -5.42 -19.87 13.15
N PRO A 162 -6.59 -19.91 12.48
CA PRO A 162 -7.69 -18.97 12.71
C PRO A 162 -8.13 -18.82 14.18
N ALA A 163 -8.00 -19.88 14.99
CA ALA A 163 -8.48 -19.89 16.38
C ALA A 163 -7.65 -19.00 17.33
N GLU A 164 -6.45 -18.60 16.93
CA GLU A 164 -5.60 -17.64 17.66
C GLU A 164 -6.08 -16.20 17.55
N TYR A 165 -7.05 -15.91 16.68
CA TYR A 165 -7.52 -14.57 16.43
C TYR A 165 -8.96 -14.39 16.89
N HIS A 166 -9.26 -13.20 17.41
CA HIS A 166 -10.60 -12.84 17.82
C HIS A 166 -10.85 -11.35 17.59
N TRP A 167 -12.14 -10.98 17.62
CA TRP A 167 -12.58 -9.61 17.42
C TRP A 167 -12.92 -8.99 18.77
N VAL A 168 -12.33 -7.84 19.06
CA VAL A 168 -12.53 -7.11 20.32
C VAL A 168 -13.19 -5.78 20.02
N ALA A 169 -14.23 -5.42 20.77
CA ALA A 169 -14.91 -4.14 20.64
C ALA A 169 -13.93 -2.97 20.89
N GLY A 170 -14.03 -1.94 20.08
CA GLY A 170 -13.25 -0.71 20.20
C GLY A 170 -14.05 0.50 19.76
N SER A 171 -13.64 1.68 20.21
CA SER A 171 -14.24 2.92 19.75
C SER A 171 -13.27 4.09 19.81
N ASN A 172 -13.55 5.14 19.05
CA ASN A 172 -12.85 6.43 19.14
C ASN A 172 -11.31 6.32 19.07
N GLY A 173 -10.79 5.39 18.27
CA GLY A 173 -9.35 5.18 18.08
C GLY A 173 -8.73 4.17 19.04
N SER A 174 -9.47 3.69 20.05
CA SER A 174 -8.97 2.68 20.98
C SER A 174 -8.74 1.33 20.28
N TYR A 175 -7.68 0.64 20.65
CA TYR A 175 -7.42 -0.75 20.27
C TYR A 175 -6.63 -1.46 21.38
N PRO A 176 -6.82 -2.78 21.58
CA PRO A 176 -6.08 -3.53 22.57
C PRO A 176 -4.65 -3.84 22.11
N ALA A 177 -3.80 -4.26 23.06
CA ALA A 177 -2.50 -4.83 22.74
C ALA A 177 -2.64 -6.03 21.79
N LYS A 178 -1.61 -6.29 20.97
CA LYS A 178 -1.61 -7.33 19.93
C LYS A 178 -2.68 -7.16 18.82
N ALA A 179 -3.20 -5.94 18.62
CA ALA A 179 -4.02 -5.65 17.45
C ALA A 179 -3.23 -5.92 16.16
N VAL A 180 -3.85 -6.67 15.25
CA VAL A 180 -3.24 -7.06 13.96
C VAL A 180 -3.01 -5.82 13.11
N ASN A 181 -1.76 -5.67 12.66
CA ASN A 181 -1.35 -4.54 11.84
C ASN A 181 -1.60 -4.79 10.37
N GLY A 182 -1.88 -3.71 9.63
CA GLY A 182 -1.73 -3.72 8.18
C GLY A 182 -0.26 -3.93 7.79
N TRP A 183 -0.04 -4.68 6.72
CA TRP A 183 1.31 -4.91 6.20
C TRP A 183 1.94 -3.62 5.67
N HIS A 184 3.13 -3.26 6.17
CA HIS A 184 3.94 -2.11 5.70
C HIS A 184 3.20 -0.76 5.59
N SER A 185 2.23 -0.49 6.46
CA SER A 185 1.54 0.80 6.45
C SER A 185 2.32 1.88 7.20
N SER A 186 2.50 3.05 6.57
CA SER A 186 3.09 4.25 7.18
C SER A 186 2.21 4.89 8.25
N GLU A 187 0.91 4.55 8.30
CA GLU A 187 -0.09 5.19 9.16
C GLU A 187 -0.49 4.34 10.38
N ASN A 188 0.28 3.28 10.69
CA ASN A 188 0.00 2.35 11.81
C ASN A 188 -1.45 1.82 11.82
N GLN A 189 -1.93 1.47 10.63
CA GLN A 189 -3.29 0.98 10.42
C GLN A 189 -3.50 -0.37 11.11
N LYS A 190 -4.61 -0.53 11.84
CA LYS A 190 -5.02 -1.83 12.40
C LYS A 190 -6.15 -2.44 11.58
N VAL A 191 -6.24 -3.77 11.57
CA VAL A 191 -7.38 -4.46 10.97
C VAL A 191 -8.61 -4.27 11.87
N CYS A 192 -9.66 -3.67 11.32
CA CYS A 192 -10.94 -3.51 12.01
C CYS A 192 -12.10 -3.99 11.15
N ARG A 193 -13.28 -4.10 11.74
CA ARG A 193 -14.55 -4.26 11.04
C ARG A 193 -15.65 -3.47 11.72
N ALA A 194 -16.64 -3.04 10.95
CA ALA A 194 -17.78 -2.28 11.48
C ALA A 194 -19.09 -2.69 10.80
N ASN A 195 -20.20 -2.52 11.53
CA ASN A 195 -21.54 -2.74 10.99
C ASN A 195 -21.92 -1.55 10.09
N TRP A 196 -22.40 -1.84 8.88
CA TRP A 196 -22.92 -0.81 7.98
C TRP A 196 -23.83 -1.43 6.92
N GLY A 197 -24.94 -0.78 6.59
CA GLY A 197 -25.80 -1.18 5.48
C GLY A 197 -26.29 -2.64 5.53
N GLY A 198 -26.56 -3.17 6.72
CA GLY A 198 -27.00 -4.57 6.92
C GLY A 198 -25.87 -5.61 6.91
N GLY A 199 -24.64 -5.21 6.62
CA GLY A 199 -23.46 -6.07 6.65
C GLY A 199 -22.49 -5.74 7.79
N LYS A 200 -21.42 -6.53 7.84
CA LYS A 200 -20.25 -6.29 8.70
C LYS A 200 -19.01 -6.23 7.80
N HIS A 201 -18.43 -5.05 7.67
CA HIS A 201 -17.41 -4.78 6.67
C HIS A 201 -16.03 -4.61 7.31
N PRO A 202 -15.00 -5.36 6.86
CA PRO A 202 -13.63 -5.13 7.28
C PRO A 202 -13.03 -3.88 6.62
N GLY A 203 -12.07 -3.27 7.30
CA GLY A 203 -11.41 -2.03 6.89
C GLY A 203 -10.18 -1.72 7.73
N LYS A 204 -9.76 -0.44 7.70
CA LYS A 204 -8.58 0.06 8.41
C LYS A 204 -8.97 0.95 9.58
N LEU A 205 -8.45 0.67 10.77
CA LEU A 205 -8.52 1.59 11.90
C LEU A 205 -7.32 2.51 11.82
N ILE A 206 -7.58 3.82 11.87
CA ILE A 206 -6.57 4.86 12.05
C ILE A 206 -6.74 5.42 13.46
N PRO A 207 -5.91 5.01 14.44
CA PRO A 207 -6.09 5.42 15.82
C PRO A 207 -6.11 6.95 16.01
N SER A 208 -5.22 7.66 15.30
CA SER A 208 -5.13 9.13 15.35
C SER A 208 -6.36 9.84 14.80
N SER A 209 -7.12 9.21 13.89
CA SER A 209 -8.39 9.73 13.39
C SER A 209 -9.60 9.25 14.18
N GLY A 210 -9.41 8.36 15.16
CA GLY A 210 -10.48 7.89 16.03
C GLY A 210 -11.51 6.95 15.38
N ALA A 211 -11.24 6.40 14.19
CA ALA A 211 -12.26 5.70 13.40
C ALA A 211 -11.75 4.48 12.62
N CYS A 212 -12.63 3.50 12.46
CA CYS A 212 -12.51 2.41 11.50
C CYS A 212 -13.10 2.87 10.16
N PHE A 213 -12.27 2.89 9.11
CA PHE A 213 -12.64 3.31 7.77
C PHE A 213 -12.96 2.09 6.91
N ILE A 214 -14.22 1.95 6.52
CA ILE A 214 -14.72 0.85 5.68
C ILE A 214 -15.16 1.37 4.31
N GLY A 215 -15.06 0.52 3.29
CA GLY A 215 -15.62 0.78 1.96
C GLY A 215 -17.07 0.30 1.88
N TYR A 216 -17.98 1.17 1.45
CA TYR A 216 -19.38 0.81 1.18
C TYR A 216 -20.02 1.73 0.14
N GLY A 217 -20.68 1.14 -0.87
CA GLY A 217 -21.44 1.88 -1.87
C GLY A 217 -20.59 2.84 -2.70
N GLY A 218 -19.30 2.55 -2.90
CA GLY A 218 -18.38 3.44 -3.63
C GLY A 218 -17.72 4.52 -2.76
N GLY A 219 -18.11 4.65 -1.49
CA GLY A 219 -17.58 5.64 -0.56
C GLY A 219 -16.81 5.05 0.61
N GLU A 220 -16.00 5.89 1.26
CA GLU A 220 -15.37 5.59 2.54
C GLU A 220 -16.29 6.04 3.69
N LYS A 221 -16.49 5.17 4.69
CA LYS A 221 -17.28 5.47 5.90
C LYS A 221 -16.36 5.41 7.11
N ALA A 222 -16.29 6.51 7.85
CA ALA A 222 -15.59 6.59 9.13
C ALA A 222 -16.56 6.18 10.25
N VAL A 223 -16.34 5.01 10.84
CA VAL A 223 -17.19 4.47 11.90
C VAL A 223 -16.46 4.54 13.23
N LYS A 224 -17.07 5.16 14.25
CA LYS A 224 -16.46 5.35 15.57
C LYS A 224 -16.62 4.16 16.51
N SER A 225 -17.56 3.26 16.24
CA SER A 225 -17.78 2.02 16.99
C SER A 225 -17.52 0.83 16.07
N TYR A 226 -16.56 -0.02 16.45
CA TYR A 226 -16.04 -1.07 15.59
C TYR A 226 -15.50 -2.25 16.42
N GLU A 227 -15.06 -3.29 15.73
CA GLU A 227 -14.26 -4.36 16.32
C GLU A 227 -12.86 -4.34 15.72
N VAL A 228 -11.84 -4.62 16.53
CA VAL A 228 -10.44 -4.73 16.13
C VAL A 228 -10.06 -6.21 16.11
N LEU A 229 -9.30 -6.62 15.11
CA LEU A 229 -8.76 -7.98 15.05
C LEU A 229 -7.54 -8.09 15.96
N VAL A 230 -7.54 -9.09 16.84
CA VAL A 230 -6.54 -9.24 17.90
C VAL A 230 -6.05 -10.67 17.96
N ARG A 231 -4.73 -10.83 18.09
CA ARG A 231 -4.12 -12.13 18.40
C ARG A 231 -4.20 -12.41 19.90
N LYS A 232 -4.61 -13.62 20.27
CA LYS A 232 -4.67 -14.08 21.67
C LYS A 232 -3.29 -14.03 22.35
#